data_AF-A0A1R1YBB1-F1
#
_entry.id   AF-A0A1R1YBB1-F1
#
_cell.length_a   1.000
_cell.length_b   1.000
_cell.length_c   1.000
_cell.angle_alpha   90.00
_cell.angle_beta   90.00
_cell.angle_gamma   90.00
#
_symmetry.space_group_name_H-M   'P 1'
#
loop_
_entity.id
_entity.type
_entity.pdbx_description
1 polymer ?
#
loop_
_entity_poly.entity_id
_entity_poly.type
_entity_poly.pdbx_seq_one_letter_code
_entity_poly.pdbx_strand_id
1 'polypeptide(L)' 'MLEAGIITNNISEWLSPILLAPKINGGHRFCVGYRNINKLVPRDKYPLPRIDECVEKLRNNPKSRKYKAFLSQFGNY' A
#
# COMPACT_ATOMS: atom_id res chain seq x y z
N MET A 1 6.41 18.07 1.99
CA MET A 1 5.01 17.79 2.40
C MET A 1 4.20 19.07 2.50
N LEU A 2 4.67 20.09 3.24
CA LEU A 2 4.01 21.40 3.31
C LEU A 2 3.96 22.10 1.94
N GLU A 3 5.11 22.25 1.28
CA GLU A 3 5.19 22.83 -0.08
C GLU A 3 4.43 22.02 -1.14
N ALA A 4 4.34 20.70 -0.94
CA ALA A 4 3.59 19.80 -1.82
C ALA A 4 2.07 19.83 -1.57
N GLY A 5 1.59 20.62 -0.59
CA GLY A 5 0.17 20.73 -0.26
C GLY A 5 -0.44 19.50 0.40
N ILE A 6 0.38 18.55 0.88
CA ILE A 6 -0.09 17.29 1.49
C ILE A 6 -0.49 17.50 2.95
N ILE A 7 0.17 18.43 3.65
CA ILE A 7 -0.09 18.76 5.06
C ILE A 7 -0.22 20.27 5.25
N THR A 8 -0.87 20.67 6.33
CA THR A 8 -0.98 22.06 6.78
C THR A 8 -0.65 22.16 8.26
N ASN A 9 -0.30 23.37 8.72
CA ASN A 9 -0.18 23.63 10.15
C ASN A 9 -1.57 23.50 10.80
N ASN A 10 -1.63 22.80 11.93
CA ASN A 10 -2.86 22.58 12.66
C ASN A 10 -2.59 22.60 14.17
N ILE A 11 -3.54 23.12 14.93
CA ILE A 11 -3.59 23.04 16.38
C ILE A 11 -4.75 22.12 16.71
N SER A 12 -4.45 20.85 16.99
CA SER A 12 -5.45 19.83 17.35
C SER A 12 -5.11 19.20 18.69
N GLU A 13 -6.14 18.80 19.44
CA GLU A 13 -6.00 18.02 20.68
C GLU A 13 -5.44 16.61 20.42
N TRP A 14 -5.54 16.15 19.18
CA TRP A 14 -5.02 14.86 18.74
C TRP A 14 -3.60 15.00 18.20
N LEU A 15 -2.72 14.10 18.66
CA LEU A 15 -1.34 14.01 18.20
C LEU A 15 -0.96 12.53 18.04
N SER A 16 -0.11 12.26 17.05
CA SER A 16 0.49 10.94 16.85
C SER A 16 1.99 11.09 16.73
N PRO A 17 2.79 10.15 17.29
CA PRO A 17 4.23 10.25 17.24
C PRO A 17 4.75 10.13 15.81
N ILE A 18 5.82 10.86 15.51
CA ILE A 18 6.57 10.74 14.25
C ILE A 18 7.66 9.68 14.42
N LEU A 19 7.83 8.85 13.40
CA LEU A 19 8.81 7.77 13.33
C LEU A 19 9.66 8.00 12.08
N LEU A 20 10.99 7.94 12.23
CA LEU A 20 11.93 7.97 11.10
C LEU A 20 12.49 6.57 10.88
N ALA A 21 12.02 5.88 9.84
CA ALA A 21 12.49 4.55 9.50
C ALA A 21 13.60 4.62 8.44
N PRO A 22 14.77 4.01 8.66
CA PRO A 22 15.83 4.00 7.64
C PRO A 22 15.40 3.20 6.41
N LYS A 23 15.75 3.70 5.23
CA LYS A 23 15.68 2.97 3.96
C LYS A 23 17.02 2.31 3.69
N ILE A 24 16.97 1.17 2.99
CA ILE A 24 18.17 0.47 2.50
C ILE A 24 19.04 1.33 1.58
N ASN A 25 18.44 2.28 0.86
CA ASN A 25 19.15 3.17 -0.06
C ASN A 25 19.73 4.44 0.63
N GLY A 26 19.86 4.44 1.96
CA GLY A 26 20.50 5.51 2.73
C GLY A 26 19.59 6.68 3.12
N GLY A 27 18.33 6.72 2.67
CA GLY A 27 17.36 7.72 3.09
C GLY A 27 16.58 7.34 4.36
N HIS A 28 15.69 8.23 4.82
CA HIS A 28 14.69 7.91 5.85
C HIS A 28 13.26 8.04 5.30
N ARG A 29 12.33 7.25 5.85
CA ARG A 29 10.89 7.39 5.66
C ARG A 29 10.33 8.13 6.87
N PHE A 30 9.68 9.26 6.61
CA PHE A 30 8.86 9.94 7.59
C PHE A 30 7.54 9.19 7.72
N CYS A 31 7.30 8.59 8.89
CA CYS A 31 6.13 7.77 9.17
C CYS A 31 5.38 8.34 10.39
N VAL A 32 4.05 8.35 10.35
CA VAL A 32 3.23 8.78 11.49
C VAL A 32 2.65 7.54 12.17
N GLY A 33 2.82 7.44 13.49
CA GLY A 33 2.44 6.28 14.29
C GLY A 33 0.96 6.23 14.65
N TYR A 34 0.09 5.88 13.69
CA TYR A 34 -1.37 5.84 13.89
C TYR A 34 -1.92 4.66 14.72
N ARG A 35 -1.11 3.99 15.55
CA ARG A 35 -1.53 2.75 16.23
C ARG A 35 -2.75 2.93 17.14
N ASN A 36 -2.82 4.04 17.88
CA ASN A 36 -3.94 4.31 18.77
C ASN A 36 -5.20 4.68 17.99
N ILE A 37 -5.06 5.50 16.95
CA ILE A 37 -6.16 5.89 16.07
C ILE A 37 -6.74 4.68 15.34
N ASN A 38 -5.89 3.80 14.80
CA ASN A 38 -6.32 2.58 14.10
C ASN A 38 -7.10 1.59 14.99
N LYS A 39 -6.98 1.68 16.32
CA LYS A 39 -7.79 0.89 17.26
C LYS A 39 -9.18 1.50 17.49
N LEU A 40 -9.30 2.82 17.37
CA LEU A 40 -10.54 3.55 17.60
C LEU A 40 -11.41 3.62 16.34
N VAL A 41 -10.79 3.72 15.17
CA VAL A 41 -11.50 3.84 13.89
C VAL A 41 -12.04 2.47 13.44
N PRO A 42 -13.35 2.35 13.13
CA PRO A 42 -13.92 1.13 12.55
C PRO A 42 -13.20 0.75 11.26
N ARG A 43 -12.84 -0.53 11.13
CA ARG A 43 -12.16 -1.03 9.92
C ARG A 43 -13.17 -1.16 8.77
N ASP A 44 -12.96 -0.39 7.70
CA ASP A 44 -13.64 -0.61 6.44
C ASP A 44 -13.06 -1.85 5.75
N LYS A 45 -13.90 -2.87 5.57
CA LYS A 45 -13.52 -4.16 4.97
C LYS A 45 -13.91 -4.19 3.51
N TYR A 46 -13.19 -3.45 2.68
CA TYR A 46 -13.30 -3.60 1.24
C TYR A 46 -12.58 -4.89 0.80
N PRO A 47 -13.24 -5.82 0.07
CA PRO A 47 -12.62 -7.07 -0.33
C PRO A 47 -11.55 -6.81 -1.38
N LEU A 48 -10.28 -6.92 -0.99
CA LEU A 48 -9.17 -6.94 -1.93
C LEU A 48 -9.01 -8.36 -2.48
N PRO A 49 -9.00 -8.55 -3.81
CA PRO A 49 -8.79 -9.86 -4.40
C PRO A 49 -7.39 -10.38 -4.05
N ARG A 50 -7.28 -11.69 -3.89
CA ARG A 50 -5.97 -12.32 -3.73
C ARG A 50 -5.13 -12.15 -5.00
N ILE A 51 -3.81 -12.16 -4.85
CA ILE A 51 -2.90 -12.04 -5.99
C ILE A 51 -3.14 -13.14 -7.02
N ASP A 52 -3.43 -14.37 -6.56
CA ASP A 52 -3.72 -15.51 -7.43
C ASP A 52 -4.98 -15.28 -8.27
N GLU A 53 -6.03 -14.72 -7.66
CA GLU A 53 -7.27 -14.36 -8.38
C GLU A 53 -7.01 -13.28 -9.43
N CYS A 54 -6.15 -12.31 -9.12
CA CYS A 54 -5.75 -11.27 -10.08
C CYS A 54 -4.95 -11.87 -11.24
N VAL A 55 -4.02 -12.78 -10.96
CA VAL A 55 -3.17 -13.46 -11.95
C VAL A 55 -4.01 -14.36 -12.86
N GLU A 56 -4.95 -15.11 -12.30
CA GLU A 56 -5.81 -16.00 -13.07
C GLU A 56 -6.79 -15.23 -13.97
N LYS A 57 -7.36 -14.12 -13.46
CA LYS A 57 -8.13 -13.18 -14.30
C LYS A 57 -7.31 -12.63 -15.45
N LEU A 58 -6.02 -12.35 -15.22
CA LEU A 58 -5.13 -11.87 -16.27
C LEU A 58 -4.83 -12.97 -17.29
N ARG A 59 -4.57 -14.20 -16.87
CA ARG A 59 -4.30 -15.36 -17.74
C ARG A 59 -5.49 -15.69 -18.65
N ASN A 60 -6.70 -15.61 -18.12
CA ASN A 60 -7.94 -15.89 -18.86
C ASN A 60 -8.44 -14.71 -19.71
N ASN A 61 -7.76 -13.56 -19.66
CA ASN A 61 -8.10 -12.42 -20.50
C ASN A 61 -7.55 -12.61 -21.92
N PRO A 62 -8.38 -12.70 -22.97
CA PRO A 62 -7.91 -12.90 -24.35
C PRO A 62 -7.03 -11.75 -24.87
N LYS A 63 -7.09 -10.56 -24.26
CA LYS A 63 -6.27 -9.39 -24.61
C LYS A 63 -4.87 -9.41 -23.96
N SER A 64 -4.62 -10.29 -23.00
CA SER A 64 -3.34 -10.35 -22.25
C SER A 64 -2.27 -11.22 -22.93
N ARG A 65 -2.44 -11.55 -24.22
CA ARG A 65 -1.60 -12.49 -24.98
C ARG A 65 -0.09 -12.19 -24.92
N LYS A 66 0.30 -10.92 -24.72
CA LYS A 66 1.69 -10.48 -24.54
C LYS A 66 2.34 -11.00 -23.25
N TYR A 67 1.55 -11.26 -22.22
CA TYR A 67 2.02 -11.71 -20.90
C TYR A 67 1.93 -13.23 -20.75
N LYS A 68 1.45 -13.96 -21.75
CA LYS A 68 1.20 -15.40 -21.66
C LYS A 68 2.47 -16.21 -21.37
N ALA A 69 3.61 -15.81 -21.93
CA ALA A 69 4.93 -16.42 -21.69
C ALA A 69 5.53 -16.08 -20.31
N PHE A 70 5.23 -14.89 -19.78
CA PHE A 70 5.60 -14.50 -18.41
C PHE A 70 4.75 -15.27 -17.39
N LEU A 71 3.43 -15.33 -17.61
CA LEU A 71 2.48 -16.03 -16.74
C LEU A 71 2.64 -17.56 -16.72
N SER A 72 3.34 -18.15 -17.70
CA SER A 72 3.71 -19.56 -17.69
C SER A 72 4.91 -19.88 -16.80
N GLN A 73 5.76 -18.89 -16.47
CA GLN A 73 6.92 -19.10 -15.57
C GLN A 73 6.53 -19.14 -14.08
N PHE A 74 5.45 -18.47 -13.70
CA PHE A 74 4.92 -18.49 -12.32
C PHE A 74 4.01 -19.70 -12.03
N GLY A 75 3.97 -20.69 -12.92
CA GLY A 75 3.03 -21.81 -12.88
C GLY A 75 3.34 -22.93 -11.89
N ASN A 76 4.18 -22.70 -10.87
CA ASN A 76 4.49 -23.71 -9.84
C ASN A 76 4.46 -23.12 -8.42
N TYR A 77 3.39 -22.38 -8.12
CA TYR A 77 2.84 -22.27 -6.77
C TYR A 77 1.37 -22.66 -6.83
#